data_AF-A0AAV0V8R0-F1
#
_entry.id   AF-A0AAV0V8R0-F1
#
_cell.length_a   1.000
_cell.length_b   1.000
_cell.length_c   1.000
_cell.angle_alpha   90.00
_cell.angle_beta   90.00
_cell.angle_gamma   90.00
#
_symmetry.space_group_name_H-M   'P 1'
#
loop_
_entity.id
_entity.type
_entity.pdbx_description
1 polymer ?
#
loop_
_entity_poly.entity_id
_entity_poly.type
_entity_poly.pdbx_seq_one_letter_code
_entity_poly.pdbx_strand_id
1 'polypeptide(L)'
;MNLKKAAPEPIDENGLTVVEGVVLVTVPVVEGVVLVTVPVVALILSYVLLRVIWKVPKSPERPRRMLPSYGSVPSREGLTEPVRRLKTSLVEEGEVAGNYEKPWYGTFDFAFMLGMIAYAAVMFVLTYLYEPQWLLKPQFWLMQLPKLVVMMVVSLVGGIICRCFCDVDEKGYIMTNKSSKFKVNYTRKLQHFAAYMVPLVIKSDYHGPIALAWGDFFTMLGFLVLIKPIREHSKFFMLQFNSLDRPEDRPNTLKWIIVGNIAPGMFILMFFKWLFGAQGALTFILVFITGIGDGLAEPVGITWGRHKYKARSCFSKNKYIA
;
A
#
# COMPACT_ATOMS: atom_id res chain seq x y z
N MET A 1 -36.60 -21.03 -64.42
CA MET A 1 -35.92 -19.98 -63.65
C MET A 1 -36.02 -20.38 -62.18
N ASN A 2 -34.91 -20.87 -61.61
CA ASN A 2 -34.89 -21.68 -60.40
C ASN A 2 -35.07 -20.88 -59.10
N LEU A 3 -35.96 -21.38 -58.24
CA LEU A 3 -36.10 -21.03 -56.83
C LEU A 3 -34.80 -21.38 -56.08
N LYS A 4 -34.19 -20.41 -55.39
CA LYS A 4 -33.29 -20.67 -54.26
C LYS A 4 -33.79 -19.89 -53.04
N LYS A 5 -34.49 -20.60 -52.16
CA LYS A 5 -34.66 -20.25 -50.74
C LYS A 5 -33.26 -20.05 -50.14
N ALA A 6 -32.99 -18.87 -49.61
CA ALA A 6 -31.87 -18.67 -48.71
C ALA A 6 -32.16 -19.47 -47.42
N ALA A 7 -31.22 -20.34 -47.04
CA ALA A 7 -31.30 -21.09 -45.79
C ALA A 7 -31.17 -20.13 -44.59
N PRO A 8 -31.89 -20.36 -43.48
CA PRO A 8 -31.62 -19.64 -42.24
C PRO A 8 -30.26 -20.05 -41.67
N GLU A 9 -29.47 -19.06 -41.26
CA GLU A 9 -28.20 -19.25 -40.57
C GLU A 9 -28.40 -20.00 -39.24
N PRO A 10 -27.45 -20.87 -38.82
CA PRO A 10 -27.56 -21.58 -37.55
C PRO A 10 -27.35 -20.61 -36.39
N ILE A 11 -28.42 -20.37 -35.65
CA ILE A 11 -28.38 -19.69 -34.35
C ILE A 11 -27.83 -20.70 -33.34
N ASP A 12 -26.63 -20.46 -32.83
CA ASP A 12 -26.11 -21.11 -31.61
C ASP A 12 -26.84 -20.51 -30.39
N GLU A 13 -27.15 -21.34 -29.39
CA GLU A 13 -27.98 -21.05 -28.21
C GLU A 13 -27.43 -19.92 -27.30
N ASN A 14 -26.28 -19.33 -27.66
CA ASN A 14 -25.64 -18.24 -26.92
C ASN A 14 -25.61 -16.88 -27.63
N GLY A 15 -26.27 -16.72 -28.79
CA GLY A 15 -26.54 -15.39 -29.38
C GLY A 15 -25.29 -14.52 -29.67
N LEU A 16 -24.15 -15.12 -30.01
CA LEU A 16 -22.89 -14.41 -30.18
C LEU A 16 -22.66 -14.00 -31.65
N THR A 17 -22.86 -12.73 -31.98
CA THR A 17 -22.42 -12.14 -33.26
C THR A 17 -20.96 -11.69 -33.13
N VAL A 18 -20.07 -12.31 -33.90
CA VAL A 18 -18.65 -11.95 -33.97
C VAL A 18 -18.47 -10.86 -35.02
N VAL A 19 -18.13 -9.63 -34.61
CA VAL A 19 -17.63 -8.58 -35.50
C VAL A 19 -16.29 -8.08 -34.94
N GLU A 20 -15.24 -8.29 -35.75
CA GLU A 20 -13.91 -7.66 -35.69
C GLU A 20 -13.28 -7.43 -34.30
N GLY A 21 -12.66 -8.47 -33.73
CA GLY A 21 -11.47 -8.34 -32.87
C GLY A 21 -11.62 -7.67 -31.50
N VAL A 22 -12.80 -7.14 -31.16
CA VAL A 22 -13.12 -6.59 -29.83
C VAL A 22 -14.16 -7.50 -29.20
N VAL A 23 -13.76 -8.24 -28.17
CA VAL A 23 -14.69 -8.97 -27.32
C VAL A 23 -15.48 -7.94 -26.51
N LEU A 24 -16.59 -7.46 -27.07
CA LEU A 24 -17.62 -6.74 -26.33
C LEU A 24 -18.31 -7.76 -25.42
N VAL A 25 -17.89 -7.80 -24.15
CA VAL A 25 -18.62 -8.51 -23.12
C VAL A 25 -19.95 -7.79 -22.95
N THR A 26 -21.01 -8.31 -23.56
CA THR A 26 -22.39 -7.86 -23.36
C THR A 26 -22.82 -8.32 -21.97
N VAL A 27 -22.52 -7.51 -20.96
CA VAL A 27 -23.07 -7.72 -19.62
C VAL A 27 -24.59 -7.53 -19.72
N PRO A 28 -25.41 -8.55 -19.37
CA PRO A 28 -26.85 -8.39 -19.39
C PRO A 28 -27.24 -7.20 -18.52
N VAL A 29 -28.19 -6.38 -18.99
CA VAL A 29 -28.57 -5.11 -18.37
C VAL A 29 -28.84 -5.27 -16.86
N VAL A 30 -29.39 -6.41 -16.46
CA VAL A 30 -29.64 -6.76 -15.05
C VAL A 30 -28.35 -6.86 -14.23
N GLU A 31 -27.32 -7.54 -14.72
CA GLU A 31 -26.03 -7.63 -14.02
C GLU A 31 -25.32 -6.28 -13.96
N GLY A 32 -25.38 -5.50 -15.04
CA GLY A 32 -24.83 -4.15 -15.08
C GLY A 32 -25.51 -3.22 -14.07
N VAL A 33 -26.85 -3.30 -13.96
CA VAL A 33 -27.61 -2.54 -12.96
C VAL A 33 -27.25 -2.98 -11.55
N VAL A 34 -27.14 -4.27 -11.27
CA VAL A 34 -26.77 -4.80 -9.95
C VAL A 34 -25.35 -4.38 -9.54
N LEU A 35 -24.40 -4.47 -10.47
CA LEU A 35 -23.00 -4.04 -10.26
C LEU A 35 -22.88 -2.58 -9.86
N VAL A 36 -23.78 -1.71 -10.32
CA VAL A 36 -23.78 -0.27 -9.97
C VAL A 36 -24.64 0.03 -8.75
N THR A 37 -25.84 -0.55 -8.67
CA THR A 37 -26.79 -0.24 -7.60
C THR A 37 -26.35 -0.79 -6.25
N VAL A 38 -25.79 -2.00 -6.18
CA VAL A 38 -25.38 -2.59 -4.90
C VAL A 38 -24.28 -1.77 -4.18
N PRO A 39 -23.18 -1.35 -4.85
CA PRO A 39 -22.19 -0.49 -4.21
C PRO A 39 -22.73 0.88 -3.82
N VAL A 40 -23.62 1.48 -4.63
CA VAL A 40 -24.24 2.78 -4.32
C VAL A 40 -25.15 2.68 -3.10
N VAL A 41 -25.99 1.64 -3.03
CA VAL A 41 -26.86 1.38 -1.88
C VAL A 41 -26.02 1.08 -0.63
N ALA A 42 -24.97 0.27 -0.74
CA ALA A 42 -24.05 0.00 0.36
C ALA A 42 -23.36 1.29 0.85
N LEU A 43 -22.96 2.20 -0.06
CA LEU A 43 -22.36 3.49 0.29
C LEU A 43 -23.37 4.40 1.02
N ILE A 44 -24.62 4.46 0.55
CA ILE A 44 -25.69 5.23 1.21
C ILE A 44 -25.97 4.67 2.60
N LEU A 45 -26.11 3.34 2.73
CA LEU A 45 -26.32 2.68 4.02
C LEU A 45 -25.15 2.94 4.97
N SER A 46 -23.92 2.84 4.48
CA SER A 46 -22.70 3.15 5.26
C SER A 46 -22.70 4.60 5.73
N TYR A 47 -23.07 5.54 4.86
CA TYR A 47 -23.18 6.96 5.21
C TYR A 47 -24.24 7.18 6.30
N VAL A 48 -25.43 6.62 6.14
CA VAL A 48 -26.52 6.74 7.14
C VAL A 48 -26.07 6.12 8.47
N LEU A 49 -25.47 4.94 8.44
CA LEU A 49 -25.05 4.25 9.65
C LEU A 49 -23.94 5.03 10.38
N LEU A 50 -22.94 5.55 9.66
CA LEU A 50 -21.81 6.27 10.26
C LEU A 50 -22.11 7.72 10.62
N ARG A 51 -23.02 8.40 9.92
CA ARG A 51 -23.31 9.83 10.15
C ARG A 51 -24.60 10.08 10.92
N VAL A 52 -25.61 9.24 10.75
CA VAL A 52 -26.96 9.45 11.31
C VAL A 52 -27.17 8.59 12.54
N ILE A 53 -26.87 7.29 12.45
CA ILE A 53 -27.13 6.32 13.52
C ILE A 53 -26.00 6.36 14.57
N TRP A 54 -24.74 6.30 14.14
CA TRP A 54 -23.59 6.25 15.03
C TRP A 54 -23.16 7.66 15.46
N LYS A 55 -23.91 8.27 16.38
CA LYS A 55 -23.48 9.51 17.05
C LYS A 55 -22.37 9.20 18.06
N VAL A 56 -21.11 9.40 17.65
CA VAL A 56 -19.94 9.19 18.51
C VAL A 56 -20.01 10.15 19.71
N PRO A 57 -19.76 9.67 20.95
CA PRO A 57 -19.61 10.53 22.12
C PRO A 57 -18.54 11.60 21.87
N LYS A 58 -18.83 12.86 22.17
CA LYS A 58 -17.83 13.93 22.08
C LYS A 58 -16.62 13.53 22.92
N SER A 59 -15.46 13.35 22.29
CA SER A 59 -14.20 13.26 23.03
C SER A 59 -14.09 14.46 23.96
N PRO A 60 -13.70 14.29 25.23
CA PRO A 60 -13.53 15.41 26.14
C PRO A 60 -12.58 16.42 25.51
N GLU A 61 -13.03 17.67 25.44
CA GLU A 61 -12.22 18.78 24.96
C GLU A 61 -10.87 18.75 25.68
N ARG A 62 -9.77 18.67 24.92
CA ARG A 62 -8.44 18.90 25.50
C ARG A 62 -8.48 20.31 26.13
N PRO A 63 -7.96 20.51 27.36
CA PRO A 63 -7.93 21.84 27.96
C PRO A 63 -7.20 22.79 27.00
N ARG A 64 -7.87 23.92 26.68
CA ARG A 64 -7.28 25.04 25.93
C ARG A 64 -5.90 25.32 26.52
N ARG A 65 -4.84 25.16 25.71
CA ARG A 65 -3.54 25.73 26.04
C ARG A 65 -3.76 27.22 26.29
N MET A 66 -3.52 27.67 27.52
CA MET A 66 -3.33 29.09 27.80
C MET A 66 -2.27 29.61 26.84
N LEU A 67 -2.60 30.69 26.12
CA LEU A 67 -1.59 31.46 25.40
C LEU A 67 -0.52 31.93 26.40
N PRO A 68 0.75 32.04 26.00
CA PRO A 68 1.78 32.62 26.85
C PRO A 68 1.45 34.10 27.07
N SER A 69 1.05 34.44 28.29
CA SER A 69 1.00 35.83 28.74
C SER A 69 2.45 36.33 28.82
N TYR A 70 2.85 37.20 27.91
CA TYR A 70 4.07 37.99 28.04
C TYR A 70 3.92 38.86 29.30
N GLY A 71 4.74 38.62 30.32
CA GLY A 71 4.74 39.34 31.59
C GLY A 71 5.92 38.90 32.45
N SER A 72 6.69 39.88 32.93
CA SER A 72 7.98 39.78 33.62
C SER A 72 7.95 38.92 34.91
N VAL A 73 8.98 38.07 35.06
CA VAL A 73 9.28 37.30 36.28
C VAL A 73 10.01 38.20 37.30
N PRO A 74 9.64 38.22 38.60
CA PRO A 74 10.59 38.50 39.65
C PRO A 74 11.16 37.17 40.20
N SER A 75 12.46 37.20 40.38
CA SER A 75 13.33 36.12 40.83
C SER A 75 12.85 35.38 42.07
N ARG A 76 12.90 34.04 42.02
CA ARG A 76 13.31 33.25 43.17
C ARG A 76 13.93 31.93 42.71
N GLU A 77 15.24 31.87 42.88
CA GLU A 77 16.05 30.66 42.77
C GLU A 77 15.60 29.60 43.78
N GLY A 78 15.76 28.33 43.39
CA GLY A 78 15.79 27.22 44.34
C GLY A 78 14.70 26.17 44.13
N LEU A 79 14.95 25.25 43.19
CA LEU A 79 14.63 23.81 43.18
C LEU A 79 14.40 23.35 41.75
N THR A 80 15.49 22.94 41.13
CA THR A 80 15.55 22.27 39.82
C THR A 80 14.98 20.86 39.97
N GLU A 81 13.65 20.72 40.00
CA GLU A 81 13.04 19.46 39.60
C GLU A 81 12.90 19.47 38.07
N PRO A 82 13.57 18.57 37.33
CA PRO A 82 13.30 18.45 35.91
C PRO A 82 11.86 17.99 35.78
N VAL A 83 11.01 18.86 35.22
CA VAL A 83 9.67 18.49 34.76
C VAL A 83 9.85 17.25 33.90
N ARG A 84 9.57 16.10 34.50
CA ARG A 84 9.64 14.79 33.87
C ARG A 84 8.52 14.83 32.85
N ARG A 85 8.82 15.32 31.63
CA ARG A 85 7.94 15.14 30.47
C ARG A 85 7.69 13.65 30.43
N LEU A 86 6.49 13.26 30.83
CA LEU A 86 6.00 11.92 30.62
C LEU A 86 6.06 11.73 29.10
N LYS A 87 7.13 11.11 28.60
CA LYS A 87 7.21 10.67 27.21
C LYS A 87 6.12 9.62 27.05
N THR A 88 4.90 10.06 26.77
CA THR A 88 3.99 9.21 26.02
C THR A 88 4.74 8.85 24.75
N SER A 89 4.91 7.55 24.49
CA SER A 89 5.57 6.94 23.31
C SER A 89 4.97 7.37 21.95
N LEU A 90 4.18 8.43 21.92
CA LEU A 90 3.44 8.96 20.80
C LEU A 90 4.28 10.10 20.21
N VAL A 91 5.03 9.80 19.14
CA VAL A 91 5.54 10.84 18.25
C VAL A 91 4.32 11.37 17.49
N GLU A 92 3.86 12.57 17.81
CA GLU A 92 2.75 13.20 17.08
C GLU A 92 3.25 13.75 15.71
N GLU A 93 2.37 13.82 14.69
CA GLU A 93 2.65 14.46 13.39
C GLU A 93 3.32 15.84 13.60
N GLY A 94 4.59 15.98 13.21
CA GLY A 94 5.37 17.22 13.35
C GLY A 94 6.35 17.28 14.54
N GLU A 95 6.48 16.25 15.36
CA GLU A 95 7.66 16.08 16.24
C GLU A 95 8.87 15.57 15.43
N VAL A 96 10.10 15.91 15.83
CA VAL A 96 11.33 15.39 15.21
C VAL A 96 11.34 13.88 15.39
N ALA A 97 10.80 13.20 14.39
CA ALA A 97 10.66 11.76 14.36
C ALA A 97 12.01 11.08 14.45
N GLY A 98 12.07 9.96 15.15
CA GLY A 98 13.31 9.27 15.51
C GLY A 98 14.25 9.11 14.31
N ASN A 99 15.50 9.55 14.48
CA ASN A 99 16.50 9.47 13.42
C ASN A 99 16.89 8.01 13.15
N TYR A 100 17.23 7.72 11.89
CA TYR A 100 17.82 6.44 11.46
C TYR A 100 19.28 6.29 11.93
N GLU A 101 19.57 6.51 13.21
CA GLU A 101 20.94 6.51 13.75
C GLU A 101 21.52 5.11 13.95
N LYS A 102 20.67 4.10 14.15
CA LYS A 102 21.11 2.73 14.41
C LYS A 102 21.81 2.09 13.19
N PRO A 103 22.84 1.27 13.39
CA PRO A 103 23.45 0.49 12.31
C PRO A 103 22.45 -0.50 11.72
N TRP A 104 22.49 -0.69 10.40
CA TRP A 104 21.49 -1.47 9.65
C TRP A 104 21.48 -2.97 9.97
N TYR A 105 22.60 -3.53 10.45
CA TYR A 105 22.69 -4.93 10.89
C TYR A 105 21.78 -5.26 12.08
N GLY A 106 21.45 -4.25 12.90
CA GLY A 106 20.55 -4.39 14.05
C GLY A 106 19.13 -3.91 13.78
N THR A 107 18.78 -3.57 12.53
CA THR A 107 17.44 -3.11 12.14
C THR A 107 16.72 -4.17 11.33
N PHE A 108 15.44 -3.91 11.05
CA PHE A 108 14.64 -4.75 10.16
C PHE A 108 15.24 -4.86 8.75
N ASP A 109 16.06 -3.90 8.31
CA ASP A 109 16.64 -3.88 6.97
C ASP A 109 17.51 -5.14 6.71
N PHE A 110 18.31 -5.55 7.70
CA PHE A 110 19.12 -6.76 7.61
C PHE A 110 18.27 -8.03 7.64
N ALA A 111 17.28 -8.08 8.54
CA ALA A 111 16.34 -9.20 8.61
C ALA A 111 15.53 -9.35 7.31
N PHE A 112 15.16 -8.23 6.67
CA PHE A 112 14.46 -8.21 5.41
C PHE A 112 15.33 -8.74 4.26
N MET A 113 16.59 -8.33 4.19
CA MET A 113 17.55 -8.88 3.22
C MET A 113 17.70 -10.40 3.37
N LEU A 114 17.88 -10.90 4.60
CA LEU A 114 17.94 -12.34 4.86
C LEU A 114 16.65 -13.05 4.48
N GLY A 115 15.50 -12.45 4.80
CA GLY A 115 14.18 -12.96 4.42
C GLY A 115 14.00 -13.05 2.91
N MET A 116 14.49 -12.07 2.15
CA MET A 116 14.47 -12.10 0.68
C MET A 116 15.36 -13.20 0.11
N ILE A 117 16.55 -13.43 0.68
CA ILE A 117 17.44 -14.53 0.26
C ILE A 117 16.76 -15.88 0.53
N ALA A 118 16.18 -16.06 1.72
CA ALA A 118 15.45 -17.28 2.06
C ALA A 118 14.24 -17.48 1.15
N TYR A 119 13.48 -16.42 0.86
CA TYR A 119 12.33 -16.49 -0.05
C TYR A 119 12.77 -16.86 -1.47
N ALA A 120 13.86 -16.27 -1.98
CA ALA A 120 14.42 -16.64 -3.27
C ALA A 120 14.82 -18.13 -3.30
N ALA A 121 15.51 -18.63 -2.28
CA ALA A 121 15.92 -20.03 -2.19
C ALA A 121 14.71 -20.97 -2.21
N VAL A 122 13.67 -20.67 -1.42
CA VAL A 122 12.41 -21.44 -1.42
C VAL A 122 11.77 -21.41 -2.80
N MET A 123 11.69 -20.24 -3.44
CA MET A 123 11.12 -20.11 -4.77
C MET A 123 11.91 -20.88 -5.84
N PHE A 124 13.24 -20.88 -5.77
CA PHE A 124 14.07 -21.69 -6.65
C PHE A 124 13.82 -23.19 -6.46
N VAL A 125 13.77 -23.67 -5.21
CA VAL A 125 13.47 -25.08 -4.91
C VAL A 125 12.08 -25.47 -5.41
N LEU A 126 11.05 -24.67 -5.10
CA LEU A 126 9.69 -24.94 -5.56
C LEU A 126 9.60 -24.92 -7.09
N THR A 127 10.24 -23.95 -7.76
CA THR A 127 10.23 -23.89 -9.23
C THR A 127 10.98 -25.07 -9.83
N TYR A 128 12.08 -25.51 -9.23
CA TYR A 128 12.81 -26.69 -9.68
C TYR A 128 11.99 -27.98 -9.57
N LEU A 129 11.21 -28.12 -8.49
CA LEU A 129 10.37 -29.31 -8.25
C LEU A 129 9.12 -29.35 -9.14
N TYR A 130 8.44 -28.22 -9.31
CA TYR A 130 7.16 -28.19 -10.03
C TYR A 130 7.30 -27.81 -11.50
N GLU A 131 8.17 -26.86 -11.85
CA GLU A 131 8.26 -26.26 -13.18
C GLU A 131 9.72 -25.91 -13.59
N PRO A 132 10.63 -26.90 -13.65
CA PRO A 132 12.06 -26.66 -13.85
C PRO A 132 12.38 -25.96 -15.18
N GLN A 133 11.52 -26.18 -16.18
CA GLN A 133 11.58 -25.55 -17.50
C GLN A 133 11.53 -24.02 -17.47
N TRP A 134 10.95 -23.39 -16.44
CA TRP A 134 10.86 -21.92 -16.37
C TRP A 134 12.20 -21.28 -16.02
N LEU A 135 13.04 -21.95 -15.25
CA LEU A 135 14.34 -21.41 -14.80
C LEU A 135 15.28 -21.15 -15.98
N LEU A 136 15.21 -21.97 -17.02
CA LEU A 136 16.07 -21.89 -18.21
C LEU A 136 15.52 -20.93 -19.28
N LYS A 137 14.23 -20.56 -19.21
CA LYS A 137 13.60 -19.72 -20.23
C LYS A 137 13.85 -18.24 -19.92
N PRO A 138 14.60 -17.49 -20.75
CA PRO A 138 14.87 -16.07 -20.50
C PRO A 138 13.59 -15.22 -20.51
N GLN A 139 12.59 -15.64 -21.30
CA GLN A 139 11.30 -14.95 -21.38
C GLN A 139 10.57 -14.90 -20.04
N PHE A 140 10.68 -15.96 -19.22
CA PHE A 140 10.07 -15.96 -17.89
C PHE A 140 10.60 -14.82 -17.02
N TRP A 141 11.92 -14.64 -17.00
CA TRP A 141 12.60 -13.59 -16.23
C TRP A 141 12.35 -12.20 -16.79
N LEU A 142 12.37 -12.04 -18.12
CA LEU A 142 12.06 -10.78 -18.78
C LEU A 142 10.65 -10.30 -18.46
N MET A 143 9.67 -11.20 -18.32
CA MET A 143 8.30 -10.84 -17.94
C MET A 143 8.15 -10.40 -16.48
N GLN A 144 9.15 -10.65 -15.62
CA GLN A 144 9.13 -10.14 -14.24
C GLN A 144 9.73 -8.73 -14.12
N LEU A 145 10.65 -8.35 -15.02
CA LEU A 145 11.31 -7.04 -14.97
C LEU A 145 10.34 -5.85 -15.06
N PRO A 146 9.31 -5.85 -15.92
CA PRO A 146 8.32 -4.77 -15.95
C PRO A 146 7.64 -4.53 -14.60
N LYS A 147 7.44 -5.58 -13.80
CA LYS A 147 6.84 -5.47 -12.45
C LYS A 147 7.72 -4.64 -11.52
N LEU A 148 9.02 -4.95 -11.50
CA LEU A 148 10.00 -4.17 -10.75
C LEU A 148 10.09 -2.74 -11.28
N VAL A 149 10.15 -2.55 -12.60
CA VAL A 149 10.26 -1.21 -13.22
C VAL A 149 9.05 -0.34 -12.85
N VAL A 150 7.83 -0.86 -12.96
CA VAL A 150 6.63 -0.10 -12.60
C VAL A 150 6.64 0.27 -11.11
N MET A 151 7.02 -0.66 -10.22
CA MET A 151 7.15 -0.38 -8.79
C MET A 151 8.18 0.72 -8.46
N MET A 152 9.27 0.76 -9.22
CA MET A 152 10.31 1.76 -9.10
C MET A 152 9.85 3.12 -9.63
N VAL A 153 9.15 3.14 -10.77
CA VAL A 153 8.58 4.36 -11.34
C VAL A 153 7.53 4.97 -10.40
N VAL A 154 6.62 4.18 -9.84
CA VAL A 154 5.61 4.68 -8.89
C VAL A 154 6.28 5.28 -7.65
N SER A 155 7.29 4.59 -7.07
CA SER A 155 8.07 5.13 -5.95
C SER A 155 8.77 6.43 -6.31
N LEU A 156 9.32 6.53 -7.52
CA LEU A 156 10.06 7.68 -7.99
C LEU A 156 9.14 8.89 -8.17
N VAL A 157 8.01 8.71 -8.85
CA VAL A 157 6.99 9.73 -9.02
C VAL A 157 6.48 10.21 -7.66
N GLY A 158 6.17 9.28 -6.75
CA GLY A 158 5.78 9.63 -5.38
C GLY A 158 6.86 10.41 -4.64
N GLY A 159 8.12 10.05 -4.83
CA GLY A 159 9.28 10.71 -4.24
C GLY A 159 9.48 12.13 -4.76
N ILE A 160 9.36 12.33 -6.07
CA ILE A 160 9.42 13.65 -6.72
C ILE A 160 8.30 14.53 -6.18
N ILE A 161 7.06 14.02 -6.13
CA ILE A 161 5.92 14.77 -5.56
C ILE A 161 6.21 15.18 -4.12
N CYS A 162 6.67 14.26 -3.27
CA CYS A 162 7.04 14.59 -1.89
C CYS A 162 8.10 15.70 -1.83
N ARG A 163 9.12 15.66 -2.68
CA ARG A 163 10.22 16.63 -2.70
C ARG A 163 9.80 18.00 -3.23
N CYS A 164 8.76 18.07 -4.04
CA CYS A 164 8.17 19.35 -4.46
C CYS A 164 7.41 20.06 -3.33
N PHE A 165 6.94 19.31 -2.32
CA PHE A 165 6.07 19.87 -1.27
C PHE A 165 6.65 19.82 0.15
N CYS A 166 7.77 19.13 0.38
CA CYS A 166 8.35 18.98 1.71
C CYS A 166 9.87 19.23 1.69
N ASP A 167 10.35 19.88 2.75
CA ASP A 167 11.78 20.09 2.97
C ASP A 167 12.49 18.79 3.34
N VAL A 168 13.80 18.77 3.18
CA VAL A 168 14.63 17.58 3.35
C VAL A 168 15.79 17.89 4.29
N ASP A 169 16.11 16.98 5.20
CA ASP A 169 17.25 17.07 6.12
C ASP A 169 18.60 16.86 5.39
N GLU A 170 19.72 17.16 6.06
CA GLU A 170 21.09 16.99 5.53
C GLU A 170 21.35 15.56 5.01
N LYS A 171 20.74 14.57 5.66
CA LYS A 171 20.84 13.16 5.28
C LYS A 171 19.94 12.77 4.11
N GLY A 172 19.04 13.64 3.64
CA GLY A 172 18.14 13.36 2.52
C GLY A 172 16.73 12.88 2.90
N TYR A 173 16.39 12.81 4.19
CA TYR A 173 15.07 12.41 4.67
C TYR A 173 14.09 13.59 4.73
N ILE A 174 12.81 13.37 4.43
CA ILE A 174 11.80 14.43 4.47
C ILE A 174 11.60 14.96 5.91
N MET A 175 11.53 16.27 6.06
CA MET A 175 11.04 16.95 7.25
C MET A 175 9.62 17.47 6.99
N THR A 176 8.61 16.78 7.51
CA THR A 176 7.22 17.27 7.40
C THR A 176 6.87 18.12 8.62
N ASN A 177 6.49 19.37 8.41
CA ASN A 177 5.87 20.19 9.45
C ASN A 177 4.34 19.93 9.47
N LYS A 178 3.70 20.08 10.64
CA LYS A 178 2.26 19.84 10.85
C LYS A 178 1.35 20.71 9.96
N SER A 179 1.89 21.82 9.44
CA SER A 179 1.24 22.76 8.53
C SER A 179 1.49 22.48 7.04
N SER A 180 2.24 21.43 6.67
CA SER A 180 2.49 21.12 5.26
C SER A 180 1.19 20.75 4.54
N LYS A 181 0.97 21.35 3.38
CA LYS A 181 -0.19 21.09 2.53
C LYS A 181 -0.20 19.66 1.98
N PHE A 182 0.95 19.00 1.94
CA PHE A 182 1.10 17.66 1.42
C PHE A 182 1.51 16.67 2.52
N LYS A 183 0.79 15.55 2.61
CA LYS A 183 1.08 14.48 3.55
C LYS A 183 1.65 13.27 2.81
N VAL A 184 2.82 12.80 3.24
CA VAL A 184 3.51 11.61 2.70
C VAL A 184 2.65 10.34 2.76
N ASN A 185 1.59 10.38 3.57
CA ASN A 185 0.58 9.33 3.67
C ASN A 185 -0.06 8.98 2.31
N TYR A 186 -0.28 9.98 1.44
CA TYR A 186 -0.85 9.79 0.10
C TYR A 186 0.06 8.96 -0.81
N THR A 187 1.34 9.34 -0.92
CA THR A 187 2.32 8.64 -1.78
C THR A 187 2.63 7.25 -1.29
N ARG A 188 2.65 7.05 0.04
CA ARG A 188 2.81 5.70 0.60
C ARG A 188 1.66 4.78 0.20
N LYS A 189 0.42 5.29 0.20
CA LYS A 189 -0.75 4.50 -0.18
C LYS A 189 -0.80 4.22 -1.69
N LEU A 190 -0.31 5.14 -2.51
CA LEU A 190 -0.10 4.88 -3.94
C LEU A 190 0.88 3.72 -4.16
N GLN A 191 2.01 3.69 -3.43
CA GLN A 191 2.97 2.58 -3.53
C GLN A 191 2.37 1.26 -3.04
N HIS A 192 1.61 1.31 -1.94
CA HIS A 192 0.88 0.15 -1.44
C HIS A 192 -0.08 -0.40 -2.50
N PHE A 193 -0.92 0.46 -3.10
CA PHE A 193 -1.81 0.07 -4.19
C PHE A 193 -1.06 -0.55 -5.37
N ALA A 194 0.05 0.06 -5.80
CA ALA A 194 0.87 -0.46 -6.89
C ALA A 194 1.44 -1.86 -6.57
N ALA A 195 1.87 -2.10 -5.33
CA ALA A 195 2.41 -3.40 -4.93
C ALA A 195 1.40 -4.56 -5.10
N TYR A 196 0.10 -4.32 -4.92
CA TYR A 196 -0.94 -5.33 -5.11
C TYR A 196 -1.40 -5.44 -6.57
N MET A 197 -1.46 -4.33 -7.28
CA MET A 197 -1.97 -4.29 -8.66
C MET A 197 -0.96 -4.80 -9.69
N VAL A 198 0.32 -4.48 -9.52
CA VAL A 198 1.36 -4.74 -10.53
C VAL A 198 1.51 -6.23 -10.87
N PRO A 199 1.59 -7.16 -9.90
CA PRO A 199 1.70 -8.60 -10.20
C PRO A 199 0.50 -9.19 -10.94
N LEU A 200 -0.67 -8.55 -10.86
CA LEU A 200 -1.93 -9.04 -11.43
C LEU A 200 -2.26 -8.41 -12.79
N VAL A 201 -1.97 -7.12 -12.97
CA VAL A 201 -2.20 -6.40 -14.22
C VAL A 201 -1.16 -6.77 -15.26
N ILE A 202 0.11 -6.86 -14.85
CA ILE A 202 1.19 -7.32 -15.72
C ILE A 202 1.16 -8.85 -15.73
N LYS A 203 0.25 -9.40 -16.53
CA LYS A 203 0.10 -10.84 -16.71
C LYS A 203 1.37 -11.41 -17.33
N SER A 204 1.95 -12.41 -16.69
CA SER A 204 2.90 -13.30 -17.34
C SER A 204 2.11 -14.33 -18.16
N ASP A 205 2.68 -14.77 -19.29
CA ASP A 205 2.16 -15.92 -20.06
C ASP A 205 2.09 -17.22 -19.23
N TYR A 206 2.74 -17.20 -18.06
CA TYR A 206 2.78 -18.28 -17.09
C TYR A 206 1.67 -18.10 -16.05
N HIS A 207 0.83 -19.13 -15.91
CA HIS A 207 -0.28 -19.18 -14.97
C HIS A 207 0.08 -19.94 -13.69
N GLY A 208 -0.73 -19.75 -12.64
CA GLY A 208 -0.60 -20.45 -11.37
C GLY A 208 -0.04 -19.61 -10.22
N PRO A 209 0.01 -20.20 -9.01
CA PRO A 209 0.45 -19.53 -7.79
C PRO A 209 1.97 -19.28 -7.77
N ILE A 210 2.77 -20.16 -8.38
CA ILE A 210 4.25 -20.01 -8.45
C ILE A 210 4.64 -18.79 -9.29
N ALA A 211 3.98 -18.58 -10.44
CA ALA A 211 4.22 -17.41 -11.28
C ALA A 211 3.80 -16.10 -10.59
N LEU A 212 2.73 -16.14 -9.77
CA LEU A 212 2.35 -14.99 -8.93
C LEU A 212 3.40 -14.73 -7.85
N ALA A 213 3.85 -15.76 -7.15
CA ALA A 213 4.86 -15.65 -6.10
C ALA A 213 6.19 -15.06 -6.61
N TRP A 214 6.63 -15.43 -7.83
CA TRP A 214 7.75 -14.75 -8.48
C TRP A 214 7.45 -13.28 -8.79
N GLY A 215 6.23 -12.95 -9.23
CA GLY A 215 5.82 -11.55 -9.40
C GLY A 215 5.87 -10.75 -8.09
N ASP A 216 5.42 -11.35 -6.99
CA ASP A 216 5.47 -10.77 -5.64
C ASP A 216 6.93 -10.60 -5.18
N PHE A 217 7.79 -11.57 -5.45
CA PHE A 217 9.22 -11.49 -5.18
C PHE A 217 9.87 -10.29 -5.89
N PHE A 218 9.62 -10.11 -7.19
CA PHE A 218 10.15 -8.97 -7.95
C PHE A 218 9.57 -7.63 -7.49
N THR A 219 8.32 -7.61 -7.05
CA THR A 219 7.70 -6.43 -6.42
C THR A 219 8.40 -6.10 -5.10
N MET A 220 8.75 -7.12 -4.31
CA MET A 220 9.49 -7.00 -3.05
C MET A 220 10.96 -6.60 -3.25
N LEU A 221 11.59 -6.93 -4.38
CA LEU A 221 12.90 -6.39 -4.75
C LEU A 221 12.90 -4.86 -4.85
N GLY A 222 11.78 -4.26 -5.27
CA GLY A 222 11.60 -2.80 -5.27
C GLY A 222 11.67 -2.18 -3.87
N PHE A 223 11.29 -2.91 -2.83
CA PHE A 223 11.50 -2.48 -1.44
C PHE A 223 12.89 -2.85 -0.92
N LEU A 224 13.51 -3.92 -1.44
CA LEU A 224 14.87 -4.35 -1.05
C LEU A 224 15.92 -3.30 -1.41
N VAL A 225 15.78 -2.62 -2.55
CA VAL A 225 16.69 -1.52 -2.93
C VAL A 225 16.55 -0.28 -2.04
N LEU A 226 15.52 -0.22 -1.18
CA LEU A 226 15.28 0.90 -0.26
C LEU A 226 15.83 0.65 1.16
N ILE A 227 16.54 -0.46 1.38
CA ILE A 227 17.24 -0.71 2.65
C ILE A 227 18.26 0.39 2.93
N LYS A 228 18.50 0.68 4.22
CA LYS A 228 19.37 1.75 4.69
C LYS A 228 20.70 1.91 3.91
N PRO A 229 21.53 0.86 3.74
CA PRO A 229 22.82 1.03 3.06
C PRO A 229 22.69 1.44 1.58
N ILE A 230 21.67 0.95 0.87
CA ILE A 230 21.46 1.26 -0.56
C ILE A 230 20.84 2.65 -0.72
N ARG A 231 19.84 2.99 0.11
CA ARG A 231 19.16 4.29 0.01
C ARG A 231 20.04 5.47 0.42
N GLU A 232 20.92 5.31 1.42
CA GLU A 232 21.80 6.41 1.86
C GLU A 232 22.98 6.61 0.90
N HIS A 233 23.33 5.60 0.10
CA HIS A 233 24.39 5.71 -0.89
C HIS A 233 23.95 6.42 -2.19
N SER A 234 22.67 6.36 -2.55
CA SER A 234 22.15 6.94 -3.79
C SER A 234 21.00 7.90 -3.55
N LYS A 235 21.13 9.12 -4.11
CA LYS A 235 20.05 10.12 -4.11
C LYS A 235 18.78 9.61 -4.78
N PHE A 236 18.91 8.69 -5.75
CA PHE A 236 17.77 8.09 -6.45
C PHE A 236 16.93 7.21 -5.53
N PHE A 237 17.55 6.27 -4.82
CA PHE A 237 16.84 5.39 -3.88
C PHE A 237 16.37 6.15 -2.64
N MET A 238 17.09 7.19 -2.20
CA MET A 238 16.61 8.07 -1.13
C MET A 238 15.34 8.81 -1.54
N LEU A 239 15.29 9.33 -2.76
CA LEU A 239 14.10 9.99 -3.30
C LEU A 239 12.90 9.06 -3.33
N GLN A 240 13.09 7.81 -3.72
CA GLN A 240 12.04 6.79 -3.70
C GLN A 240 11.59 6.46 -2.27
N PHE A 241 12.53 6.31 -1.34
CA PHE A 241 12.22 6.03 0.07
C PHE A 241 11.39 7.14 0.71
N ASN A 242 11.68 8.39 0.35
CA ASN A 242 10.94 9.57 0.78
C ASN A 242 9.44 9.53 0.40
N SER A 243 9.04 8.77 -0.63
CA SER A 243 7.63 8.57 -0.95
C SER A 243 6.88 7.72 0.10
N LEU A 244 7.62 6.93 0.89
CA LEU A 244 7.11 5.93 1.83
C LEU A 244 7.30 6.33 3.29
N ASP A 245 8.30 7.17 3.55
CA ASP A 245 8.78 7.49 4.88
C ASP A 245 7.89 8.46 5.63
N ARG A 246 6.98 7.90 6.44
CA ARG A 246 6.17 8.68 7.37
C ARG A 246 6.97 8.99 8.63
N PRO A 247 6.95 10.24 9.12
CA PRO A 247 7.64 10.61 10.36
C PRO A 247 7.22 9.71 11.54
N GLU A 248 5.93 9.43 11.70
CA GLU A 248 5.42 8.63 12.82
C GLU A 248 5.88 7.16 12.80
N ASP A 249 6.25 6.63 11.63
CA ASP A 249 6.68 5.23 11.47
C ASP A 249 8.19 5.06 11.69
N ARG A 250 8.96 6.16 11.80
CA ARG A 250 10.42 6.11 11.98
C ARG A 250 10.82 5.52 13.34
N PRO A 251 11.92 4.75 13.42
CA PRO A 251 12.80 4.29 12.33
C PRO A 251 12.36 2.96 11.70
N ASN A 252 11.11 2.52 11.91
CA ASN A 252 10.61 1.19 11.53
C ASN A 252 9.71 1.23 10.28
N THR A 253 9.83 2.26 9.42
CA THR A 253 8.98 2.45 8.24
C THR A 253 8.90 1.20 7.35
N LEU A 254 10.04 0.63 6.95
CA LEU A 254 10.06 -0.58 6.11
C LEU A 254 9.42 -1.79 6.81
N LYS A 255 9.66 -1.95 8.11
CA LYS A 255 9.05 -3.02 8.90
C LYS A 255 7.53 -2.91 8.88
N TRP A 256 6.99 -1.71 9.08
CA TRP A 256 5.55 -1.47 9.08
C TRP A 256 4.91 -1.71 7.73
N ILE A 257 5.54 -1.24 6.65
CA ILE A 257 5.02 -1.44 5.30
C ILE A 257 5.06 -2.91 4.92
N ILE A 258 6.21 -3.56 5.08
CA ILE A 258 6.43 -4.93 4.61
C ILE A 258 5.70 -5.94 5.49
N VAL A 259 6.00 -5.98 6.80
CA VAL A 259 5.44 -6.99 7.71
C VAL A 259 4.00 -6.66 8.08
N GLY A 260 3.70 -5.38 8.26
CA GLY A 260 2.36 -4.95 8.67
C GLY A 260 1.34 -4.99 7.55
N ASN A 261 1.76 -4.91 6.28
CA ASN A 261 0.82 -4.76 5.17
C ASN A 261 1.13 -5.64 3.96
N ILE A 262 2.28 -5.45 3.29
CA ILE A 262 2.58 -6.09 2.01
C ILE A 262 2.67 -7.63 2.11
N ALA A 263 3.46 -8.16 3.05
CA ALA A 263 3.70 -9.59 3.15
C ALA A 263 2.44 -10.39 3.54
N PRO A 264 1.62 -9.97 4.53
CA PRO A 264 0.36 -10.64 4.83
C PRO A 264 -0.60 -10.65 3.64
N GLY A 265 -0.75 -9.53 2.93
CA GLY A 265 -1.69 -9.49 1.81
C GLY A 265 -1.19 -10.23 0.57
N MET A 266 0.11 -10.25 0.28
CA MET A 266 0.68 -11.14 -0.75
C MET A 266 0.44 -12.61 -0.42
N PHE A 267 0.62 -13.01 0.84
CA PHE A 267 0.31 -14.37 1.28
C PHE A 267 -1.17 -14.72 1.10
N ILE A 268 -2.08 -13.81 1.48
CA ILE A 268 -3.52 -14.00 1.27
C ILE A 268 -3.85 -14.06 -0.22
N LEU A 269 -3.23 -13.22 -1.06
CA LEU A 269 -3.41 -13.26 -2.52
C LEU A 269 -2.98 -14.59 -3.11
N MET A 270 -1.81 -15.11 -2.70
CA MET A 270 -1.34 -16.43 -3.12
C MET A 270 -2.31 -17.54 -2.70
N PHE A 271 -2.79 -17.50 -1.45
CA PHE A 271 -3.77 -18.47 -0.94
C PHE A 271 -5.07 -18.43 -1.74
N PHE A 272 -5.62 -17.24 -2.03
CA PHE A 272 -6.84 -17.10 -2.82
C PHE A 272 -6.66 -17.52 -4.27
N LYS A 273 -5.50 -17.23 -4.89
CA LYS A 273 -5.21 -17.68 -6.25
C LYS A 273 -5.07 -19.19 -6.32
N TRP A 274 -4.55 -19.82 -5.28
CA TRP A 274 -4.52 -21.28 -5.16
C TRP A 274 -5.92 -21.87 -4.94
N LEU A 275 -6.72 -21.28 -4.03
CA LEU A 275 -8.05 -21.78 -3.68
C LEU A 275 -9.09 -21.59 -4.81
N PHE A 276 -9.06 -20.45 -5.50
CA PHE A 276 -10.02 -20.07 -6.54
C PHE A 276 -9.38 -20.00 -7.93
N GLY A 277 -8.36 -20.82 -8.20
CA GLY A 277 -7.59 -20.76 -9.45
C GLY A 277 -8.42 -20.83 -10.73
N ALA A 278 -9.59 -21.48 -10.68
CA ALA A 278 -10.54 -21.55 -11.81
C ALA A 278 -11.34 -20.25 -12.03
N GLN A 279 -11.59 -19.46 -10.98
CA GLN A 279 -12.31 -18.19 -11.02
C GLN A 279 -11.35 -17.03 -10.72
N GLY A 280 -10.37 -16.80 -11.61
CA GLY A 280 -9.34 -15.78 -11.43
C GLY A 280 -9.86 -14.36 -11.15
N ALA A 281 -11.11 -14.06 -11.52
CA ALA A 281 -11.79 -12.81 -11.20
C ALA A 281 -11.95 -12.56 -9.68
N LEU A 282 -12.13 -13.62 -8.88
CA LEU A 282 -12.31 -13.51 -7.42
C LEU A 282 -11.05 -12.99 -6.71
N THR A 283 -9.86 -13.22 -7.28
CA THR A 283 -8.60 -12.72 -6.71
C THR A 283 -8.54 -11.18 -6.75
N PHE A 284 -9.24 -10.54 -7.71
CA PHE A 284 -9.30 -9.09 -7.79
C PHE A 284 -10.13 -8.47 -6.66
N ILE A 285 -11.07 -9.21 -6.04
CA ILE A 285 -11.86 -8.69 -4.91
C ILE A 285 -10.93 -8.27 -3.77
N LEU A 286 -9.94 -9.09 -3.44
CA LEU A 286 -8.94 -8.76 -2.42
C LEU A 286 -8.18 -7.49 -2.77
N VAL A 287 -7.77 -7.35 -4.03
CA VAL A 287 -7.04 -6.15 -4.48
C VAL A 287 -7.93 -4.92 -4.53
N PHE A 288 -9.23 -5.06 -4.79
CA PHE A 288 -10.16 -3.95 -4.64
C PHE A 288 -10.33 -3.55 -3.17
N ILE A 289 -10.40 -4.51 -2.24
CA ILE A 289 -10.52 -4.23 -0.81
C ILE A 289 -9.23 -3.58 -0.26
N THR A 290 -8.07 -4.19 -0.50
CA THR A 290 -6.78 -3.69 0.03
C THR A 290 -6.23 -2.53 -0.78
N GLY A 291 -6.28 -2.63 -2.10
CA GLY A 291 -5.78 -1.61 -3.01
C GLY A 291 -6.68 -0.38 -3.03
N ILE A 292 -7.93 -0.51 -3.46
CA ILE A 292 -8.84 0.65 -3.58
C ILE A 292 -9.40 1.05 -2.23
N GLY A 293 -9.92 0.10 -1.45
CA GLY A 293 -10.53 0.35 -0.15
C GLY A 293 -9.53 0.98 0.82
N ASP A 294 -8.50 0.24 1.23
CA ASP A 294 -7.49 0.74 2.17
C ASP A 294 -6.58 1.83 1.56
N GLY A 295 -6.38 1.83 0.23
CA GLY A 295 -5.65 2.87 -0.49
C GLY A 295 -6.33 4.23 -0.50
N LEU A 296 -7.66 4.29 -0.66
CA LEU A 296 -8.45 5.53 -0.68
C LEU A 296 -8.95 5.94 0.71
N ALA A 297 -9.18 4.98 1.62
CA ALA A 297 -9.71 5.26 2.94
C ALA A 297 -8.82 6.22 3.75
N GLU A 298 -7.49 6.04 3.68
CA GLU A 298 -6.57 6.91 4.41
C GLU A 298 -6.52 8.34 3.81
N PRO A 299 -6.36 8.55 2.48
CA PRO A 299 -6.46 9.87 1.88
C PRO A 299 -7.77 10.62 2.20
N VAL A 300 -8.89 9.90 2.10
CA VAL A 300 -10.22 10.44 2.38
C VAL A 300 -10.35 10.79 3.86
N GLY A 301 -9.87 9.92 4.75
CA GLY A 301 -9.84 10.13 6.19
C GLY A 301 -8.97 11.32 6.60
N ILE A 302 -7.83 11.52 5.95
CA ILE A 302 -6.95 12.66 6.23
C ILE A 302 -7.58 13.98 5.75
N THR A 303 -8.22 13.99 4.59
CA THR A 303 -8.76 15.22 3.98
C THR A 303 -10.09 15.64 4.61
N TRP A 304 -10.98 14.69 4.89
CA TRP A 304 -12.35 14.96 5.35
C TRP A 304 -12.67 14.40 6.74
N GLY A 305 -11.75 13.65 7.36
CA GLY A 305 -11.93 13.10 8.69
C GLY A 305 -11.88 14.17 9.77
N ARG A 306 -12.89 14.17 10.64
CA ARG A 306 -12.99 15.08 11.79
C ARG A 306 -12.53 14.45 13.11
N HIS A 307 -12.19 13.15 13.08
CA HIS A 307 -11.98 12.33 14.26
C HIS A 307 -10.62 11.63 14.19
N LYS A 308 -9.83 11.77 15.26
CA LYS A 308 -8.59 11.02 15.46
C LYS A 308 -8.86 9.84 16.39
N TYR A 309 -8.49 8.64 15.98
CA TYR A 309 -8.67 7.40 16.73
C TYR A 309 -7.34 6.87 17.24
N LYS A 310 -7.34 6.29 18.43
CA LYS A 310 -6.18 5.64 19.03
C LYS A 310 -6.32 4.14 18.92
N ALA A 311 -5.46 3.49 18.13
CA ALA A 311 -5.44 2.04 17.97
C ALA A 311 -4.14 1.45 18.53
N ARG A 312 -4.20 0.21 19.03
CA ARG A 312 -3.01 -0.58 19.36
C ARG A 312 -2.70 -1.49 18.19
N SER A 313 -1.43 -1.59 17.82
CA SER A 313 -1.00 -2.59 16.84
C SER A 313 -1.05 -3.98 17.49
N CYS A 314 -1.51 -4.98 16.73
CA CYS A 314 -1.48 -6.37 17.17
C CYS A 314 -0.02 -6.75 17.47
N PHE A 315 0.21 -7.31 18.66
CA PHE A 315 1.54 -7.69 19.16
C PHE A 315 2.52 -6.56 19.51
N SER A 316 2.05 -5.31 19.59
CA SER A 316 2.85 -4.19 20.12
C SER A 316 2.16 -3.52 21.30
N LYS A 317 2.94 -3.14 22.32
CA LYS A 317 2.44 -2.33 23.45
C LYS A 317 2.22 -0.86 23.06
N ASN A 318 2.68 -0.47 21.88
CA ASN A 318 2.62 0.90 21.40
C ASN A 318 1.18 1.27 20.98
N LYS A 319 0.77 2.49 21.34
CA LYS A 319 -0.48 3.11 20.90
C LYS A 319 -0.15 3.99 19.70
N TYR A 320 -1.00 3.96 18.68
CA TYR A 320 -0.89 4.76 17.46
C TYR A 320 -2.12 5.64 17.32
N ILE A 321 -1.95 6.83 16.76
CA ILE A 321 -3.06 7.76 16.45
C ILE A 321 -3.22 7.77 14.93
N ALA A 322 -4.43 7.46 14.46
CA ALA A 322 -4.86 7.62 13.07
C ALA A 322 -5.89 8.74 12.99
#